data_AF-A0A1M3MAP5-F1
#
_entry.id   AF-A0A1M3MAP5-F1
#
_cell.length_a   1.000
_cell.length_b   1.000
_cell.length_c   1.000
_cell.angle_alpha   90.00
_cell.angle_beta   90.00
_cell.angle_gamma   90.00
#
_symmetry.space_group_name_H-M   'P 1'
#
loop_
_entity.id
_entity.type
_entity.pdbx_description
1 polymer ?
#
loop_
_entity_poly.entity_id
_entity_poly.type
_entity_poly.pdbx_seq_one_letter_code
_entity_poly.pdbx_strand_id
1 'polypeptide(L)'
;MDKRLYFILVLSILSLTNCCGLYTTAGLKKTAVQRALLKEYFLCVCITEGFKDQQIGENDISQAVYFDILRYSPEAIQELKDYAKTFIETLKPSPIVDLDNKKAIILSSIEKYKSKELDRFIKSMDKYLVND
;
A
#
# COMPACT_ATOMS: atom_id res chain seq x y z
N MET A 1 -25.71 28.61 -40.05
CA MET A 1 -24.91 27.44 -39.63
C MET A 1 -25.81 26.22 -39.76
N ASP A 2 -25.43 25.26 -40.60
CA ASP A 2 -26.28 24.14 -40.97
C ASP A 2 -26.51 23.21 -39.77
N LYS A 3 -27.76 22.74 -39.55
CA LYS A 3 -28.11 21.92 -38.37
C LYS A 3 -27.29 20.63 -38.32
N ARG A 4 -26.87 20.12 -39.49
CA ARG A 4 -25.98 18.97 -39.63
C ARG A 4 -24.56 19.27 -39.12
N LEU A 5 -24.05 20.47 -39.37
CA LEU A 5 -22.72 20.90 -38.93
C LEU A 5 -22.65 21.08 -37.40
N TYR A 6 -23.73 21.60 -36.80
CA TYR A 6 -23.85 21.73 -35.35
C TYR A 6 -23.90 20.35 -34.65
N PHE A 7 -24.63 19.40 -35.22
CA PHE A 7 -24.73 18.05 -34.67
C PHE A 7 -23.38 17.29 -34.70
N ILE A 8 -22.60 17.46 -35.77
CA ILE A 8 -21.26 16.88 -35.90
C ILE A 8 -20.29 17.49 -34.86
N LEU A 9 -20.37 18.81 -34.63
CA LEU A 9 -19.58 19.51 -33.61
C LEU A 9 -19.91 19.06 -32.19
N VAL A 10 -21.20 18.87 -31.86
CA VAL A 10 -21.62 18.39 -30.53
C VAL A 10 -21.17 16.94 -30.29
N LEU A 11 -21.28 16.06 -31.29
CA LEU A 11 -20.83 14.66 -31.19
C LEU A 11 -19.31 14.55 -31.01
N SER A 12 -18.54 15.40 -31.68
CA SER A 12 -17.08 15.42 -31.54
C SER A 12 -16.64 15.93 -30.16
N ILE A 13 -17.31 16.92 -29.59
CA ILE A 13 -17.06 17.39 -28.21
C ILE A 13 -17.41 16.30 -27.18
N LEU A 14 -18.52 15.59 -27.36
CA LEU A 14 -18.93 14.48 -26.47
C LEU A 14 -17.99 13.26 -26.54
N SER A 15 -17.35 13.03 -27.69
CA SER A 15 -16.37 11.95 -27.83
C SER A 15 -15.04 12.23 -27.13
N LEU A 16 -14.64 13.50 -27.02
CA LEU A 16 -13.39 13.92 -26.36
C LEU A 16 -13.48 13.87 -24.82
N THR A 17 -14.65 14.13 -24.23
CA THR A 17 -14.84 14.04 -22.77
C THR A 17 -14.80 12.61 -22.25
N ASN A 18 -15.19 11.63 -23.07
CA ASN A 18 -15.21 10.23 -22.67
C ASN A 18 -13.79 9.60 -22.58
N CYS A 19 -12.84 10.11 -23.37
CA CYS A 19 -11.48 9.58 -23.39
C CYS A 19 -10.64 10.02 -22.17
N CYS A 20 -10.77 11.29 -21.76
CA CYS A 20 -10.06 11.83 -20.59
C CYS A 20 -10.57 11.25 -19.25
N GLY A 21 -11.88 11.00 -19.13
CA GLY A 21 -12.47 10.38 -17.93
C GLY A 21 -12.07 8.91 -17.72
N LEU A 22 -11.85 8.16 -18.80
CA LEU A 22 -11.44 6.76 -18.72
C LEU A 22 -9.98 6.60 -18.26
N TYR A 23 -9.08 7.45 -18.73
CA TYR A 23 -7.65 7.38 -18.38
C TYR A 23 -7.41 7.69 -16.90
N THR A 24 -8.10 8.72 -16.38
CA THR A 24 -8.00 9.13 -14.98
C THR A 24 -8.55 8.06 -14.03
N THR A 25 -9.68 7.44 -14.35
CA THR A 25 -10.26 6.34 -13.54
C THR A 25 -9.41 5.08 -13.55
N ALA A 26 -8.82 4.71 -14.70
CA ALA A 26 -7.90 3.58 -14.79
C ALA A 26 -6.61 3.80 -13.99
N GLY A 27 -6.03 5.01 -14.07
CA GLY A 27 -4.86 5.38 -13.27
C GLY A 27 -5.13 5.32 -11.76
N LEU A 28 -6.25 5.89 -11.31
CA LEU A 28 -6.67 5.83 -9.90
C LEU A 28 -6.87 4.39 -9.41
N LYS A 29 -7.42 3.51 -10.25
CA LYS A 29 -7.57 2.09 -9.94
C LYS A 29 -6.21 1.39 -9.79
N LYS A 30 -5.25 1.65 -10.69
CA LYS A 30 -3.88 1.10 -10.58
C LYS A 30 -3.19 1.55 -9.29
N THR A 31 -3.26 2.83 -8.95
CA THR A 31 -2.69 3.36 -7.70
C THR A 31 -3.34 2.72 -6.48
N ALA A 32 -4.67 2.55 -6.47
CA ALA A 32 -5.38 1.92 -5.36
C ALA A 32 -4.93 0.46 -5.13
N VAL A 33 -4.72 -0.30 -6.20
CA VAL A 33 -4.19 -1.68 -6.12
C VAL A 33 -2.77 -1.67 -5.54
N GLN A 34 -1.90 -0.78 -6.03
CA GLN A 34 -0.51 -0.70 -5.54
C GLN A 34 -0.43 -0.29 -4.07
N ARG A 35 -1.28 0.64 -3.61
CA ARG A 35 -1.38 0.97 -2.18
C ARG A 35 -1.85 -0.21 -1.34
N ALA A 36 -2.78 -1.03 -1.84
CA ALA A 36 -3.23 -2.23 -1.13
C ALA A 36 -2.09 -3.24 -0.98
N LEU A 37 -1.36 -3.53 -2.06
CA LEU A 37 -0.17 -4.39 -2.03
C LEU A 37 0.89 -3.85 -1.06
N LEU A 38 1.10 -2.53 -1.04
CA LEU A 38 2.10 -1.91 -0.15
C LEU A 38 1.70 -2.06 1.33
N LYS A 39 0.40 -2.03 1.64
CA LYS A 39 -0.11 -2.33 2.99
C LYS A 39 0.04 -3.81 3.37
N GLU A 40 -0.15 -4.72 2.43
CA GLU A 40 0.06 -6.15 2.65
C GLU A 40 1.55 -6.44 2.88
N TYR A 41 2.43 -5.82 2.09
CA TYR A 41 3.88 -5.85 2.30
C TYR A 41 4.28 -5.29 3.68
N PHE A 42 3.68 -4.18 4.13
CA PHE A 42 3.88 -3.67 5.50
C PHE A 42 3.58 -4.74 6.57
N LEU A 43 2.49 -5.50 6.41
CA LEU A 43 2.15 -6.56 7.36
C LEU A 43 3.22 -7.66 7.37
N CYS A 44 3.72 -8.07 6.21
CA CYS A 44 4.83 -9.02 6.11
C CYS A 44 6.08 -8.50 6.83
N VAL A 45 6.47 -7.24 6.59
CA VAL A 45 7.63 -6.64 7.26
C VAL A 45 7.44 -6.62 8.78
N CYS A 46 6.25 -6.23 9.27
CA CYS A 46 5.96 -6.23 10.70
C CYS A 46 6.13 -7.61 11.34
N ILE A 47 5.71 -8.68 10.66
CA ILE A 47 5.87 -10.06 11.14
C ILE A 47 7.35 -10.44 11.17
N THR A 48 8.08 -10.21 10.07
CA THR A 48 9.51 -10.52 9.98
C THR A 48 10.32 -9.79 11.05
N GLU A 49 10.07 -8.49 11.25
CA GLU A 49 10.76 -7.68 12.26
C GLU A 49 10.37 -8.10 13.70
N GLY A 50 9.08 -8.40 13.92
CA GLY A 50 8.59 -8.80 15.24
C GLY A 50 9.10 -10.17 15.69
N PHE A 51 9.33 -11.08 14.74
CA PHE A 51 9.83 -12.43 15.00
C PHE A 51 11.21 -12.66 14.38
N LYS A 52 12.06 -11.63 14.37
CA LYS A 52 13.40 -11.68 13.74
C LYS A 52 14.25 -12.89 14.19
N ASP A 53 14.12 -13.29 15.46
CA ASP A 53 14.89 -14.40 16.04
C ASP A 53 14.37 -15.79 15.59
N GLN A 54 13.25 -15.84 14.87
CA GLN A 54 12.61 -17.07 14.38
C GLN A 54 12.80 -17.31 12.88
N GLN A 55 13.62 -16.48 12.20
CA GLN A 55 13.91 -16.62 10.77
C GLN A 55 12.65 -16.70 9.88
N ILE A 56 11.56 -16.00 10.25
CA ILE A 56 10.31 -16.03 9.47
C ILE A 56 10.54 -15.59 8.03
N GLY A 57 11.34 -14.55 7.81
CA GLY A 57 11.65 -14.03 6.47
C GLY A 57 12.49 -14.97 5.59
N GLU A 58 13.13 -16.00 6.18
CA GLU A 58 13.87 -17.03 5.43
C GLU A 58 12.96 -18.23 5.08
N ASN A 59 11.97 -18.50 5.93
CA ASN A 59 11.09 -19.65 5.81
C ASN A 59 9.77 -19.37 5.06
N ASP A 60 9.37 -18.09 4.96
CA ASP A 60 8.14 -17.66 4.29
C ASP A 60 8.43 -16.64 3.18
N ILE A 61 8.06 -16.98 1.94
CA ILE A 61 8.37 -16.18 0.75
C ILE A 61 7.40 -15.01 0.53
N SER A 62 6.37 -14.83 1.35
CA SER A 62 5.29 -13.87 1.10
C SER A 62 5.82 -12.44 0.96
N GLN A 63 6.78 -12.04 1.81
CA GLN A 63 7.38 -10.70 1.73
C GLN A 63 8.09 -10.48 0.38
N ALA A 64 8.83 -11.48 -0.12
CA ALA A 64 9.53 -11.42 -1.40
C ALA A 64 8.54 -11.36 -2.57
N VAL A 65 7.47 -12.16 -2.53
CA VAL A 65 6.41 -12.14 -3.55
C VAL A 65 5.77 -10.75 -3.65
N TYR A 66 5.45 -10.12 -2.52
CA TYR A 66 4.93 -8.76 -2.53
C TYR A 66 5.95 -7.75 -3.05
N PHE A 67 7.22 -7.86 -2.66
CA PHE A 67 8.28 -6.99 -3.18
C PHE A 67 8.38 -7.04 -4.70
N ASP A 68 8.30 -8.23 -5.30
CA ASP A 68 8.43 -8.41 -6.76
C ASP A 68 7.26 -7.81 -7.56
N ILE A 69 6.06 -7.75 -6.98
CA ILE A 69 4.85 -7.22 -7.66
C ILE A 69 4.57 -5.75 -7.33
N LEU A 70 5.31 -5.18 -6.38
CA LEU A 70 5.21 -3.77 -6.02
C LEU A 70 5.85 -2.90 -7.08
N ARG A 71 5.19 -1.77 -7.35
CA ARG A 71 5.63 -0.78 -8.34
C ARG A 71 6.06 0.52 -7.69
N TYR A 72 6.69 0.41 -6.54
CA TYR A 72 7.29 1.54 -5.84
C TYR A 72 8.79 1.49 -6.02
N SER A 73 9.42 2.67 -6.04
CA SER A 73 10.88 2.74 -6.05
C SER A 73 11.48 2.16 -4.76
N PRO A 74 12.76 1.74 -4.77
CA PRO A 74 13.43 1.20 -3.58
C PRO A 74 13.36 2.13 -2.35
N GLU A 75 13.34 3.44 -2.55
CA GLU A 75 13.21 4.44 -1.48
C GLU A 75 11.89 4.28 -0.71
N ALA A 76 10.76 4.07 -1.40
CA ALA A 76 9.48 3.83 -0.73
C ALA A 76 9.50 2.54 0.10
N ILE A 77 10.15 1.50 -0.43
CA ILE A 77 10.28 0.22 0.27
C ILE A 77 11.13 0.39 1.53
N GLN A 78 12.23 1.13 1.46
CA GLN A 78 13.08 1.39 2.60
C GLN A 78 12.36 2.25 3.66
N GLU A 79 11.69 3.34 3.26
CA GLU A 79 10.89 4.18 4.17
C GLU A 79 9.81 3.37 4.90
N LEU A 80 9.13 2.46 4.19
CA LEU A 80 8.12 1.59 4.78
C LEU A 80 8.72 0.56 5.74
N LYS A 81 9.87 -0.02 5.41
CA LYS A 81 10.57 -0.94 6.31
C LYS A 81 10.98 -0.26 7.61
N ASP A 82 11.53 0.95 7.52
CA ASP A 82 11.93 1.74 8.70
C ASP A 82 10.72 2.14 9.54
N TYR A 83 9.61 2.50 8.89
CA TYR A 83 8.33 2.77 9.55
C TYR A 83 7.80 1.54 10.31
N ALA A 84 7.79 0.38 9.66
CA ALA A 84 7.34 -0.88 10.26
C ALA A 84 8.23 -1.31 11.43
N LYS A 85 9.55 -1.23 11.27
CA LYS A 85 10.52 -1.54 12.33
C LYS A 85 10.31 -0.65 13.55
N THR A 86 10.23 0.66 13.34
CA THR A 86 9.98 1.63 14.42
C THR A 86 8.68 1.31 15.15
N PHE A 87 7.61 1.00 14.41
CA PHE A 87 6.34 0.59 14.98
C PHE A 87 6.49 -0.66 15.88
N ILE A 88 7.16 -1.71 15.39
CA ILE A 88 7.40 -2.95 16.15
C ILE A 88 8.23 -2.70 17.42
N GLU A 89 9.26 -1.85 17.34
CA GLU A 89 10.10 -1.50 18.48
C GLU A 89 9.30 -0.78 19.58
N THR A 90 8.28 0.00 19.22
CA THR A 90 7.40 0.68 20.19
C THR A 90 6.41 -0.24 20.91
N LEU A 91 6.18 -1.46 20.41
CA LEU A 91 5.23 -2.37 21.02
C LEU A 91 5.72 -2.82 22.39
N LYS A 92 4.86 -2.65 23.40
CA LYS A 92 5.13 -3.07 24.77
C LYS A 92 4.72 -4.52 24.99
N PRO A 93 5.46 -5.26 25.83
CA PRO A 93 5.00 -6.52 26.43
C PRO A 93 3.61 -6.40 27.03
N SER A 94 2.85 -7.49 26.97
CA SER A 94 1.60 -7.60 27.72
C SER A 94 1.87 -7.47 29.23
N PRO A 95 1.07 -6.69 29.98
CA PRO A 95 1.16 -6.64 31.44
C PRO A 95 0.53 -7.87 32.11
N ILE A 96 -0.14 -8.75 31.36
CA ILE A 96 -0.80 -9.96 31.87
C ILE A 96 0.27 -11.01 32.18
N VAL A 97 0.37 -11.42 33.44
CA VAL A 97 1.40 -12.33 33.96
C VAL A 97 1.44 -13.66 33.18
N ASP A 98 0.27 -14.24 32.89
CA ASP A 98 0.16 -15.52 32.17
C ASP A 98 0.67 -15.47 30.72
N LEU A 99 0.86 -14.26 30.17
CA LEU A 99 1.37 -14.05 28.81
C LEU A 99 2.89 -13.87 28.76
N ASP A 100 3.60 -14.07 29.88
CA ASP A 100 5.07 -14.17 29.96
C ASP A 100 5.81 -13.00 29.27
N ASN A 101 5.35 -11.77 29.51
CA ASN A 101 5.89 -10.55 28.90
C ASN A 101 5.98 -10.60 27.35
N LYS A 102 5.16 -11.42 26.69
CA LYS A 102 5.14 -11.49 25.23
C LYS A 102 4.48 -10.24 24.65
N LYS A 103 4.99 -9.81 23.50
CA LYS A 103 4.38 -8.75 22.68
C LYS A 103 3.31 -9.36 21.78
N ALA A 104 2.15 -8.70 21.68
CA ALA A 104 1.08 -9.11 20.77
C ALA A 104 1.35 -8.64 19.32
N ILE A 105 2.50 -9.01 18.76
CA ILE A 105 3.03 -8.49 17.48
C ILE A 105 2.01 -8.58 16.36
N ILE A 106 1.45 -9.76 16.11
CA ILE A 106 0.51 -9.99 15.00
C ILE A 106 -0.75 -9.16 15.19
N LEU A 107 -1.31 -9.16 16.40
CA LEU A 107 -2.51 -8.39 16.72
C LEU A 107 -2.29 -6.90 16.48
N SER A 108 -1.23 -6.33 17.06
CA SER A 108 -0.89 -4.91 16.89
C SER A 108 -0.61 -4.56 15.43
N SER A 109 0.03 -5.45 14.68
CA SER A 109 0.30 -5.24 13.25
C SER A 109 -0.99 -5.22 12.42
N ILE A 110 -1.96 -6.09 12.74
CA ILE A 110 -3.29 -6.08 12.12
C ILE A 110 -4.07 -4.80 12.48
N GLU A 111 -4.00 -4.36 13.72
CA GLU A 111 -4.62 -3.09 14.15
C GLU A 111 -4.00 -1.90 13.40
N LYS A 112 -2.68 -1.86 13.28
CA LYS A 112 -1.97 -0.83 12.51
C LYS A 112 -2.32 -0.91 11.02
N TYR A 113 -2.40 -2.11 10.46
CA TYR A 113 -2.85 -2.36 9.08
C TYR A 113 -4.24 -1.76 8.80
N LYS A 114 -5.15 -1.81 9.77
CA LYS A 114 -6.51 -1.24 9.67
C LYS A 114 -6.57 0.26 9.97
N SER A 115 -5.46 0.87 10.38
CA SER A 115 -5.46 2.25 10.87
C SER A 115 -5.45 3.30 9.74
N LYS A 116 -6.17 4.41 9.98
CA LYS A 116 -6.12 5.60 9.11
C LYS A 116 -4.73 6.23 9.06
N GLU A 117 -3.91 5.99 10.09
CA GLU A 117 -2.54 6.50 10.13
C GLU A 117 -1.67 5.81 9.07
N LEU A 118 -1.72 4.48 9.02
CA LEU A 118 -1.03 3.73 7.98
C LEU A 118 -1.59 4.09 6.59
N ASP A 119 -2.91 4.24 6.45
CA ASP A 119 -3.50 4.67 5.16
C ASP A 119 -2.92 6.00 4.66
N ARG A 120 -2.71 6.97 5.57
CA ARG A 120 -2.08 8.25 5.23
C ARG A 120 -0.61 8.09 4.85
N PHE A 121 0.13 7.27 5.60
CA PHE A 121 1.53 6.96 5.29
C PHE A 121 1.66 6.30 3.91
N ILE A 122 0.87 5.27 3.63
CA ILE A 122 0.88 4.57 2.35
C ILE A 122 0.52 5.51 1.20
N LYS A 123 -0.47 6.40 1.41
CA LYS A 123 -0.82 7.42 0.42
C LYS A 123 0.32 8.42 0.17
N SER A 124 1.13 8.75 1.18
CA SER A 124 2.27 9.65 0.98
C SER A 124 3.41 9.00 0.20
N MET A 125 3.43 7.67 0.09
CA MET A 125 4.40 6.94 -0.73
C MET A 125 4.12 7.04 -2.23
N ASP A 126 2.94 7.51 -2.66
CA ASP A 126 2.60 7.66 -4.08
C ASP A 126 3.59 8.52 -4.87
N LYS A 127 4.33 9.42 -4.21
CA LYS A 127 5.44 10.18 -4.82
C LYS A 127 6.53 9.29 -5.42
N TYR A 128 6.62 8.04 -4.96
CA TYR A 128 7.58 7.03 -5.39
C TYR A 128 6.95 5.94 -6.27
N LEU A 129 5.68 6.09 -6.65
CA LEU A 129 5.01 5.13 -7.51
C LEU A 129 5.59 5.23 -8.93
N VAL A 130 6.11 4.12 -9.45
CA VAL A 130 6.67 4.02 -10.79
C VAL A 130 5.53 3.79 -11.79
N ASN A 131 5.25 4.82 -12.58
CA ASN A 131 4.33 4.71 -13.71
C ASN A 131 5.01 3.94 -14.84
N ASP A 132 4.27 3.02 -15.48
CA ASP A 132 4.66 2.44 -16.78
C ASP A 132 4.55 3.51 -17.86
#